data_AF-A0A0W0WS77-F1
#
_entry.id   AF-A0A0W0WS77-F1
#
_cell.length_a   1.000
_cell.length_b   1.000
_cell.length_c   1.000
_cell.angle_alpha   90.00
_cell.angle_beta   90.00
_cell.angle_gamma   90.00
#
_symmetry.space_group_name_H-M   'P 1'
#
loop_
_entity.id
_entity.type
_entity.pdbx_description
1 polymer ?
#
loop_
_entity_poly.entity_id
_entity_poly.type
_entity_poly.pdbx_seq_one_letter_code
_entity_poly.pdbx_strand_id
1 'polypeptide(L)'
;MNFFTKHLRAFYEVTNKKSTSRMTSKRRYRLIQIISIQLVLMAMILTVNTLFLQFWLIVILLIMGIISACFNLILLKKMKNTRLSGHVLILITFLIISLTYYWVGGLSNSYLAWYLVIPMTGGAILGIRGLFVYTCLSLISIFFFILFEPITIYEVPPKYLTEIFLVNILAILLLETTLLYSLLYENLQFSTELVEQNFLLQADQKKFHYLARHDNLTNLPNRTYFNAYLENLLGSVNSQTHSVTLFFMDLDRFKAINDTYGHHAGDQVLLECSKRLQRCLRNNDFIARMGGDEFIAVIVHNKNDNVPDVLAKRILQEFNQPFHIEKNRLTCHLSLGAASYPSDATSTEELLKKADKAMYAMKIKNRNREN
;
A
#
# COMPACT_ATOMS: atom_id res chain seq x y z
N MET A 1 -16.70 -3.20 12.59
CA MET A 1 -15.33 -3.16 12.03
C MET A 1 -15.23 -3.77 10.62
N ASN A 2 -15.83 -4.94 10.33
CA ASN A 2 -15.73 -5.61 9.02
C ASN A 2 -16.36 -4.90 7.81
N PHE A 3 -17.38 -4.05 8.00
CA PHE A 3 -18.05 -3.38 6.88
C PHE A 3 -17.20 -2.21 6.33
N PHE A 4 -16.65 -1.39 7.23
CA PHE A 4 -15.84 -0.23 6.88
C PHE A 4 -14.50 -0.63 6.28
N THR A 5 -13.85 -1.66 6.82
CA THR A 5 -12.60 -2.22 6.26
C THR A 5 -12.81 -2.84 4.88
N LYS A 6 -13.95 -3.51 4.65
CA LYS A 6 -14.29 -4.09 3.33
C LYS A 6 -14.54 -3.02 2.27
N HIS A 7 -15.21 -1.91 2.62
CA HIS A 7 -15.44 -0.79 1.70
C HIS A 7 -14.18 0.02 1.41
N LEU A 8 -13.34 0.29 2.43
CA LEU A 8 -12.04 0.93 2.22
C LEU A 8 -11.13 0.07 1.34
N ARG A 9 -11.09 -1.26 1.57
CA ARG A 9 -10.31 -2.19 0.74
C ARG A 9 -10.80 -2.23 -0.70
N ALA A 10 -12.11 -2.32 -0.91
CA ALA A 10 -12.70 -2.32 -2.25
C ALA A 10 -12.47 -1.00 -2.99
N PHE A 11 -12.61 0.15 -2.30
CA PHE A 11 -12.31 1.46 -2.87
C PHE A 11 -10.83 1.58 -3.25
N TYR A 12 -9.92 1.13 -2.36
CA TYR A 12 -8.48 1.14 -2.59
C TYR A 12 -8.06 0.21 -3.74
N GLU A 13 -8.62 -0.99 -3.83
CA GLU A 13 -8.37 -1.93 -4.93
C GLU A 13 -8.82 -1.34 -6.28
N VAL A 14 -9.96 -0.65 -6.31
CA VAL A 14 -10.48 -0.03 -7.53
C VAL A 14 -9.63 1.17 -7.97
N THR A 15 -9.20 2.03 -7.04
CA THR A 15 -8.36 3.20 -7.35
C THR A 15 -6.96 2.77 -7.80
N ASN A 16 -6.35 1.80 -7.11
CA ASN A 16 -5.01 1.33 -7.44
C ASN A 16 -4.98 0.57 -8.78
N LYS A 17 -6.01 -0.24 -9.06
CA LYS A 17 -6.20 -0.91 -10.37
C LYS A 17 -6.41 0.09 -11.50
N LYS A 18 -7.14 1.19 -11.26
CA LYS A 18 -7.29 2.28 -12.24
C LYS A 18 -5.97 3.01 -12.49
N SER A 19 -5.18 3.31 -11.45
CA SER A 19 -3.87 3.96 -11.57
C SER A 19 -2.87 3.13 -12.38
N THR A 20 -2.66 1.88 -11.98
CA THR A 20 -1.79 0.91 -12.67
C THR A 20 -2.25 0.69 -14.13
N SER A 21 -3.55 0.58 -14.39
CA SER A 21 -4.06 0.47 -15.76
C SER A 21 -3.78 1.71 -16.62
N ARG A 22 -3.78 2.90 -16.01
CA ARG A 22 -3.53 4.17 -16.71
C ARG A 22 -2.04 4.35 -17.02
N MET A 23 -1.15 4.00 -16.10
CA MET A 23 0.29 4.02 -16.32
C MET A 23 0.70 3.03 -17.42
N THR A 24 0.24 1.78 -17.32
CA THR A 24 0.54 0.76 -18.33
C THR A 24 0.04 1.17 -19.71
N SER A 25 -1.15 1.77 -19.82
CA SER A 25 -1.66 2.30 -21.09
C SER A 25 -0.82 3.47 -21.63
N LYS A 26 -0.38 4.40 -20.78
CA LYS A 26 0.49 5.52 -21.19
C LYS A 26 1.86 5.03 -21.66
N ARG A 27 2.45 4.05 -20.97
CA ARG A 27 3.71 3.42 -21.38
C ARG A 27 3.59 2.78 -22.75
N ARG A 28 2.60 1.88 -22.93
CA ARG A 28 2.39 1.18 -24.21
C ARG A 28 2.24 2.17 -25.36
N TYR A 29 1.51 3.26 -25.14
CA TYR A 29 1.37 4.33 -26.12
C TYR A 29 2.73 4.92 -26.53
N ARG A 30 3.54 5.36 -25.56
CA ARG A 30 4.88 5.92 -25.83
C ARG A 30 5.80 4.91 -26.51
N LEU A 31 5.79 3.67 -26.04
CA LEU A 31 6.63 2.61 -26.56
C LEU A 31 6.30 2.29 -28.03
N ILE A 32 5.01 2.18 -28.38
CA ILE A 32 4.58 1.99 -29.77
C ILE A 32 5.03 3.17 -30.63
N GLN A 33 4.95 4.41 -30.14
CA GLN A 33 5.42 5.57 -30.89
C GLN A 33 6.91 5.51 -31.19
N ILE A 34 7.74 5.28 -30.16
CA ILE A 34 9.20 5.25 -30.29
C ILE A 34 9.62 4.12 -31.23
N ILE A 35 9.10 2.91 -31.03
CA ILE A 35 9.43 1.75 -31.88
C ILE A 35 8.97 1.97 -33.31
N SER A 36 7.78 2.53 -33.53
CA SER A 36 7.30 2.83 -34.89
C SER A 36 8.22 3.82 -35.60
N ILE A 37 8.70 4.86 -34.91
CA ILE A 37 9.64 5.84 -35.47
C ILE A 37 10.98 5.17 -35.79
N GLN A 38 11.51 4.35 -34.89
CA GLN A 38 12.76 3.60 -35.11
C GLN A 38 12.67 2.67 -36.32
N LEU A 39 11.57 1.90 -36.42
CA LEU A 39 11.34 0.99 -37.54
C LEU A 39 11.17 1.73 -38.87
N VAL A 40 10.51 2.90 -38.86
CA VAL A 40 10.39 3.76 -40.05
C VAL A 40 11.76 4.29 -40.49
N LEU A 41 12.56 4.82 -39.57
CA LEU A 41 13.91 5.31 -39.88
C LEU A 41 14.81 4.18 -40.40
N MET A 42 14.76 3.01 -39.76
CA MET A 42 15.49 1.82 -40.21
C MET A 42 15.04 1.40 -41.62
N ALA A 43 13.73 1.36 -41.88
CA ALA A 43 13.20 1.01 -43.19
C ALA A 43 13.62 2.01 -44.27
N MET A 44 13.70 3.31 -43.97
CA MET A 44 14.21 4.32 -44.92
C MET A 44 15.68 4.05 -45.29
N ILE A 45 16.54 3.77 -44.29
CA ILE A 45 17.96 3.46 -44.51
C ILE A 45 18.09 2.19 -45.36
N LEU A 46 17.35 1.13 -45.02
CA LEU A 46 17.33 -0.11 -45.79
C LEU A 46 16.83 0.10 -47.23
N THR A 47 15.80 0.92 -47.43
CA THR A 47 15.25 1.21 -48.76
C THR A 47 16.32 1.80 -49.67
N VAL A 48 17.09 2.78 -49.18
CA VAL A 48 18.19 3.39 -49.94
C VAL A 48 19.25 2.34 -50.32
N ASN A 49 19.68 1.52 -49.37
CA ASN A 49 20.66 0.46 -49.62
C ASN A 49 20.16 -0.56 -50.66
N THR A 50 18.91 -0.99 -50.54
CA THR A 50 18.30 -1.95 -51.49
C THR A 50 18.06 -1.37 -52.89
N LEU A 51 17.90 -0.04 -53.00
CA LEU A 51 17.79 0.64 -54.29
C LEU A 51 19.12 0.58 -55.06
N PHE A 52 20.26 0.78 -54.39
CA PHE A 52 21.59 0.63 -55.00
C PHE A 52 21.86 -0.80 -55.48
N LEU A 53 21.31 -1.79 -54.78
CA LEU A 53 21.40 -3.21 -55.15
C LEU A 53 20.38 -3.63 -56.22
N GLN A 54 19.48 -2.72 -56.64
CA GLN A 54 18.40 -2.98 -57.61
C GLN A 54 17.40 -4.06 -57.16
N PHE A 55 17.19 -4.21 -55.84
CA PHE A 55 16.26 -5.17 -55.27
C PHE A 55 14.82 -4.61 -55.23
N TRP A 56 14.24 -4.37 -56.40
CA TRP A 56 12.98 -3.61 -56.56
C TRP A 56 11.80 -4.14 -55.74
N LEU A 57 11.62 -5.46 -55.61
CA LEU A 57 10.53 -6.02 -54.81
C LEU A 57 10.70 -5.72 -53.31
N ILE A 58 11.94 -5.74 -52.81
CA ILE A 58 12.26 -5.40 -51.42
C ILE A 58 12.05 -3.90 -51.18
N VAL A 59 12.42 -3.05 -52.14
CA VAL A 59 12.15 -1.59 -52.09
C VAL A 59 10.64 -1.32 -51.94
N ILE A 60 9.80 -1.97 -52.76
CA ILE A 60 8.34 -1.83 -52.69
C ILE A 60 7.82 -2.28 -51.32
N LEU A 61 8.30 -3.42 -50.83
CA LEU A 61 7.90 -3.98 -49.53
C LEU A 61 8.25 -3.04 -48.36
N LEU A 62 9.45 -2.45 -48.38
CA LEU A 62 9.89 -1.51 -47.34
C LEU A 62 9.09 -0.19 -47.39
N ILE A 63 8.77 0.33 -48.57
CA ILE A 63 7.91 1.51 -48.73
C ILE A 63 6.51 1.23 -48.19
N MET A 64 5.92 0.07 -48.52
CA MET A 64 4.64 -0.36 -47.95
C MET A 64 4.69 -0.45 -46.42
N GLY A 65 5.81 -0.93 -45.88
CA GLY A 65 6.07 -0.96 -44.43
C GLY A 65 6.07 0.42 -43.79
N ILE A 66 6.80 1.37 -44.38
CA ILE A 66 6.87 2.77 -43.92
C ILE A 66 5.47 3.40 -43.91
N ILE A 67 4.73 3.27 -45.02
CA ILE A 67 3.37 3.79 -45.14
C ILE A 67 2.46 3.20 -44.06
N SER A 68 2.53 1.89 -43.86
CA SER A 68 1.69 1.17 -42.89
C SER A 68 2.05 1.55 -41.44
N ALA A 69 3.33 1.73 -41.13
CA ALA A 69 3.78 2.20 -39.81
C ALA A 69 3.33 3.64 -39.52
N CYS A 70 3.46 4.54 -40.50
CA CYS A 70 2.94 5.91 -40.42
C CYS A 70 1.42 5.93 -40.23
N PHE A 71 0.69 5.10 -40.98
CA PHE A 71 -0.75 4.94 -40.82
C PHE A 71 -1.12 4.42 -39.42
N ASN A 72 -0.37 3.44 -38.90
CA ASN A 72 -0.59 2.91 -37.56
C ASN A 72 -0.35 3.97 -36.46
N LEU A 73 0.62 4.87 -36.63
CA LEU A 73 0.82 6.01 -35.73
C LEU A 73 -0.37 6.97 -35.71
N ILE A 74 -0.96 7.23 -36.88
CA ILE A 74 -2.19 8.04 -37.00
C ILE A 74 -3.36 7.33 -36.31
N LEU A 75 -3.51 6.02 -36.54
CA LEU A 75 -4.53 5.19 -35.92
C LEU A 75 -4.38 5.13 -34.40
N LEU A 76 -3.15 5.00 -33.90
CA LEU A 76 -2.84 5.05 -32.46
C LEU A 76 -3.28 6.40 -31.86
N LYS A 77 -3.00 7.52 -32.54
CA LYS A 77 -3.40 8.86 -32.09
C LYS A 77 -4.92 9.03 -32.08
N LYS A 78 -5.62 8.53 -33.10
CA LYS A 78 -7.09 8.64 -33.23
C LYS A 78 -7.83 7.71 -32.26
N MET A 79 -7.49 6.43 -32.24
CA MET A 79 -8.25 5.41 -31.51
C MET A 79 -7.76 5.20 -30.07
N LYS A 80 -6.52 5.58 -29.76
CA LYS A 80 -5.85 5.33 -28.46
C LYS A 80 -5.84 3.85 -28.05
N ASN A 81 -6.12 2.93 -28.97
CA ASN A 81 -6.14 1.50 -28.73
C ASN A 81 -4.73 0.92 -28.88
N THR A 82 -3.98 0.92 -27.78
CA THR A 82 -2.58 0.45 -27.75
C THR A 82 -2.44 -1.04 -28.08
N ARG A 83 -3.44 -1.88 -27.80
CA ARG A 83 -3.37 -3.32 -28.11
C ARG A 83 -3.47 -3.56 -29.61
N LEU A 84 -4.45 -2.95 -30.28
CA LEU A 84 -4.61 -3.10 -31.71
C LEU A 84 -3.38 -2.55 -32.45
N SER A 85 -2.99 -1.31 -32.14
CA SER A 85 -1.81 -0.70 -32.78
C SER A 85 -0.52 -1.48 -32.53
N GLY A 86 -0.37 -2.09 -31.35
CA GLY A 86 0.76 -2.97 -31.06
C GLY A 86 0.77 -4.22 -31.94
N HIS A 87 -0.36 -4.91 -32.07
CA HIS A 87 -0.46 -6.09 -32.93
C HIS A 87 -0.22 -5.76 -34.41
N VAL A 88 -0.81 -4.66 -34.90
CA VAL A 88 -0.62 -4.18 -36.28
C VAL A 88 0.85 -3.91 -36.55
N LEU A 89 1.53 -3.17 -35.66
CA LEU A 89 2.96 -2.86 -35.80
C LEU A 89 3.80 -4.14 -35.94
N ILE A 90 3.69 -5.03 -34.96
CA ILE A 90 4.55 -6.21 -34.89
C ILE A 90 4.26 -7.18 -36.04
N LEU A 91 2.99 -7.35 -36.41
CA LEU A 91 2.61 -8.23 -37.51
C LEU A 91 3.14 -7.72 -38.85
N ILE A 92 3.05 -6.42 -39.13
CA ILE A 92 3.61 -5.83 -40.35
C ILE A 92 5.12 -6.03 -40.38
N THR A 93 5.82 -5.72 -39.28
CA THR A 93 7.27 -5.91 -39.17
C THR A 93 7.67 -7.36 -39.41
N PHE A 94 6.96 -8.30 -38.78
CA PHE A 94 7.17 -9.73 -38.97
C PHE A 94 7.00 -10.15 -40.43
N LEU A 95 5.90 -9.75 -41.09
CA LEU A 95 5.63 -10.12 -42.48
C LEU A 95 6.70 -9.59 -43.44
N ILE A 96 7.14 -8.34 -43.24
CA ILE A 96 8.20 -7.72 -44.07
C ILE A 96 9.52 -8.49 -43.92
N ILE A 97 9.89 -8.82 -42.69
CA ILE A 97 11.12 -9.56 -42.40
C ILE A 97 11.05 -10.97 -42.99
N SER A 98 9.94 -11.68 -42.80
CA SER A 98 9.74 -13.03 -43.33
C SER A 98 9.76 -13.07 -44.87
N LEU A 99 9.14 -12.10 -45.54
CA LEU A 99 9.11 -12.06 -47.00
C LEU A 99 10.47 -11.66 -47.59
N THR A 100 11.16 -10.70 -46.97
CA THR A 100 12.53 -10.33 -47.34
C THR A 100 13.47 -11.52 -47.20
N TYR A 101 13.35 -12.26 -46.10
CA TYR A 101 14.13 -13.46 -45.84
C TYR A 101 13.90 -14.57 -46.87
N TYR A 102 12.65 -14.76 -47.30
CA TYR A 102 12.29 -15.73 -48.32
C TYR A 102 12.91 -15.41 -49.68
N TRP A 103 12.98 -14.13 -50.07
CA TRP A 103 13.50 -13.71 -51.38
C TRP A 103 15.03 -13.64 -51.48
N VAL A 104 15.73 -13.57 -50.34
CA VAL A 104 17.19 -13.37 -50.26
C VAL A 104 17.94 -14.66 -49.86
N GLY A 105 17.25 -15.80 -49.80
CA GLY A 105 17.91 -17.11 -49.68
C GLY A 105 17.99 -17.73 -48.29
N GLY A 106 17.15 -17.32 -47.33
CA GLY A 106 16.88 -18.12 -46.13
C GLY A 106 17.96 -18.14 -45.02
N LEU A 107 18.10 -19.30 -44.36
CA LEU A 107 18.68 -19.53 -43.01
C LEU A 107 20.15 -19.18 -42.79
N SER A 108 20.91 -18.91 -43.84
CA SER A 108 22.32 -18.51 -43.73
C SER A 108 22.52 -17.00 -43.48
N ASN A 109 21.44 -16.22 -43.36
CA ASN A 109 21.48 -14.76 -43.38
C ASN A 109 21.18 -14.08 -42.04
N SER A 110 21.67 -12.84 -41.91
CA SER A 110 21.54 -11.90 -40.77
C SER A 110 20.11 -11.68 -40.24
N TYR A 111 19.08 -12.06 -40.99
CA TYR A 111 17.68 -11.83 -40.64
C TYR A 111 17.13 -12.79 -39.58
N LEU A 112 17.80 -13.92 -39.30
CA LEU A 112 17.33 -14.88 -38.30
C LEU A 112 17.18 -14.24 -36.90
N ALA A 113 18.06 -13.30 -36.56
CA ALA A 113 18.05 -12.60 -35.28
C ALA A 113 16.74 -11.84 -35.03
N TRP A 114 16.06 -11.37 -36.08
CA TRP A 114 14.77 -10.70 -35.94
C TRP A 114 13.66 -11.60 -35.37
N TYR A 115 13.71 -12.91 -35.61
CA TYR A 115 12.74 -13.84 -35.04
C TYR A 115 12.86 -13.98 -33.52
N LEU A 116 13.98 -13.55 -32.92
CA LEU A 116 14.17 -13.44 -31.47
C LEU A 116 13.63 -12.10 -30.92
N VAL A 117 13.83 -11.02 -31.69
CA VAL A 117 13.46 -9.64 -31.30
C VAL A 117 11.95 -9.39 -31.39
N ILE A 118 11.28 -9.99 -32.38
CA ILE A 118 9.84 -9.85 -32.61
C ILE A 118 9.02 -10.31 -31.38
N PRO A 119 9.27 -11.50 -30.79
CA PRO A 119 8.64 -11.91 -29.54
C PRO A 119 8.90 -10.97 -28.37
N MET A 120 10.14 -10.48 -28.20
CA MET A 120 10.49 -9.54 -27.13
C MET A 120 9.71 -8.23 -27.26
N THR A 121 9.60 -7.72 -28.48
CA THR A 121 8.79 -6.54 -28.81
C THR A 121 7.31 -6.80 -28.49
N GLY A 122 6.80 -7.99 -28.83
CA GLY A 122 5.47 -8.45 -28.46
C GLY A 122 5.24 -8.49 -26.95
N GLY A 123 6.20 -9.02 -26.19
CA GLY A 123 6.16 -9.03 -24.73
C GLY A 123 6.13 -7.63 -24.14
N ALA A 124 7.00 -6.75 -24.63
CA ALA A 124 7.12 -5.39 -24.13
C ALA A 124 5.89 -4.51 -24.46
N ILE A 125 5.23 -4.68 -25.61
CA ILE A 125 4.06 -3.87 -25.98
C ILE A 125 2.75 -4.49 -25.46
N LEU A 126 2.58 -5.79 -25.61
CA LEU A 126 1.30 -6.47 -25.43
C LEU A 126 1.25 -7.35 -24.16
N GLY A 127 2.39 -7.54 -23.49
CA GLY A 127 2.54 -8.39 -22.32
C GLY A 127 2.71 -9.85 -22.68
N ILE A 128 2.49 -10.74 -21.70
CA ILE A 128 2.73 -12.19 -21.85
C ILE A 128 2.00 -12.83 -23.03
N ARG A 129 0.79 -12.34 -23.36
CA ARG A 129 0.02 -12.83 -24.50
C ARG A 129 0.69 -12.50 -25.83
N GLY A 130 1.23 -11.30 -25.97
CA GLY A 130 1.99 -10.92 -27.15
C GLY A 130 3.27 -11.72 -27.28
N LEU A 131 4.03 -11.86 -26.18
CA LEU A 131 5.23 -12.69 -26.16
C LEU A 131 4.94 -14.09 -26.70
N PHE A 132 3.91 -14.76 -26.16
CA PHE A 132 3.54 -16.11 -26.59
C PHE A 132 3.13 -16.18 -28.07
N VAL A 133 2.21 -15.30 -28.50
CA VAL A 133 1.72 -15.28 -29.89
C VAL A 133 2.87 -15.12 -30.87
N TYR A 134 3.76 -14.16 -30.63
CA TYR A 134 4.85 -13.86 -31.55
C TYR A 134 6.00 -14.87 -31.43
N THR A 135 6.23 -15.50 -30.28
CA THR A 135 7.12 -16.67 -30.17
C THR A 135 6.61 -17.81 -31.03
N CYS A 136 5.33 -18.17 -30.93
CA CYS A 136 4.74 -19.23 -31.77
C CYS A 136 4.85 -18.89 -33.25
N LEU A 137 4.55 -17.65 -33.63
CA LEU A 137 4.62 -17.20 -35.01
C LEU A 137 6.06 -17.24 -35.56
N SER A 138 7.04 -16.80 -34.76
CA SER A 138 8.46 -16.93 -35.10
C SER A 138 8.89 -18.39 -35.28
N LEU A 139 8.50 -19.28 -34.35
CA LEU A 139 8.85 -20.71 -34.42
C LEU A 139 8.24 -21.40 -35.64
N ILE A 140 6.96 -21.14 -35.93
CA ILE A 140 6.28 -21.67 -37.12
C ILE A 140 6.99 -21.21 -38.39
N SER A 141 7.44 -19.96 -38.43
CA SER A 141 8.16 -19.41 -39.58
C SER A 141 9.52 -20.05 -39.77
N ILE A 142 10.30 -20.17 -38.68
CA ILE A 142 11.59 -20.85 -38.71
C ILE A 142 11.40 -22.29 -39.21
N PHE A 143 10.41 -23.01 -38.68
CA PHE A 143 10.10 -24.37 -39.11
C PHE A 143 9.69 -24.43 -40.58
N PHE A 144 8.86 -23.50 -41.04
CA PHE A 144 8.48 -23.38 -42.45
C PHE A 144 9.72 -23.21 -43.35
N PHE A 145 10.65 -22.33 -43.00
CA PHE A 145 11.86 -22.11 -43.82
C PHE A 145 12.89 -23.24 -43.72
N ILE A 146 12.80 -24.13 -42.72
CA ILE A 146 13.60 -25.36 -42.68
C ILE A 146 13.01 -26.39 -43.65
N LEU A 147 11.68 -26.48 -43.74
CA LEU A 147 10.99 -27.47 -44.58
C LEU A 147 10.90 -27.07 -46.05
N PHE A 148 10.82 -25.78 -46.35
CA PHE A 148 10.61 -25.26 -47.69
C PHE A 148 11.79 -24.41 -48.12
N GLU A 149 12.41 -24.79 -49.25
CA GLU A 149 13.51 -24.03 -49.82
C GLU A 149 13.03 -22.61 -50.21
N PRO A 150 13.79 -21.57 -49.85
CA PRO A 150 13.46 -20.20 -50.20
C PRO A 150 13.57 -19.98 -51.72
N ILE A 151 12.64 -19.23 -52.30
CA ILE A 151 12.78 -18.77 -53.68
C ILE A 151 13.76 -17.60 -53.69
N THR A 152 15.02 -17.87 -54.01
CA THR A 152 16.07 -16.87 -54.17
C THR A 152 15.82 -16.04 -55.44
N ILE A 153 15.16 -14.90 -55.29
CA ILE A 153 14.97 -13.91 -56.37
C ILE A 153 16.22 -13.02 -56.47
N TYR A 154 16.84 -12.74 -55.32
CA TYR A 154 17.99 -11.85 -55.23
C TYR A 154 19.19 -12.58 -54.63
N GLU A 155 20.26 -12.65 -55.41
CA GLU A 155 21.58 -13.04 -54.90
C GLU A 155 22.31 -11.80 -54.39
N VAL A 156 22.68 -11.82 -53.11
CA VAL A 156 23.44 -10.72 -52.50
C VAL A 156 24.91 -10.89 -52.86
N PRO A 157 25.55 -9.91 -53.53
CA PRO A 157 26.98 -10.00 -53.82
C PRO A 157 27.79 -10.09 -52.51
N PRO A 158 28.80 -10.98 -52.42
CA PRO A 158 29.52 -11.23 -51.17
C PRO A 158 30.09 -9.98 -50.49
N LYS A 159 30.49 -8.98 -51.28
CA LYS A 159 31.02 -7.70 -50.78
C LYS A 159 30.02 -6.90 -49.92
N TYR A 160 28.71 -7.11 -50.08
CA TYR A 160 27.66 -6.39 -49.32
C TYR A 160 27.13 -7.17 -48.11
N LEU A 161 27.50 -8.46 -47.95
CA LEU A 161 27.00 -9.29 -46.84
C LEU A 161 27.36 -8.71 -45.47
N THR A 162 28.59 -8.22 -45.31
CA THR A 162 29.08 -7.61 -44.07
C THR A 162 28.34 -6.32 -43.73
N GLU A 163 28.06 -5.47 -44.71
CA GLU A 163 27.35 -4.21 -44.51
C GLU A 163 25.89 -4.46 -44.10
N ILE A 164 25.20 -5.36 -44.79
CA ILE A 164 23.81 -5.74 -44.46
C ILE A 164 23.75 -6.36 -43.06
N PHE A 165 24.69 -7.24 -42.73
CA PHE A 165 24.79 -7.84 -41.40
C PHE A 165 24.99 -6.77 -40.31
N LEU A 166 25.89 -5.80 -40.52
CA LEU A 166 26.14 -4.72 -39.57
C LEU A 166 24.91 -3.83 -39.37
N VAL A 167 24.23 -3.44 -40.45
CA VAL A 167 23.00 -2.63 -40.37
C VAL A 167 21.90 -3.36 -39.60
N ASN A 168 21.71 -4.66 -39.85
CA ASN A 168 20.72 -5.47 -39.15
C ASN A 168 21.05 -5.59 -37.64
N ILE A 169 22.30 -5.86 -37.28
CA ILE A 169 22.70 -5.95 -35.87
C ILE A 169 22.55 -4.60 -35.16
N LEU A 170 22.99 -3.50 -35.76
CA LEU A 170 22.87 -2.17 -35.16
C LEU A 170 21.40 -1.79 -34.92
N ALA A 171 20.52 -2.14 -35.86
CA ALA A 171 19.09 -1.89 -35.71
C ALA A 171 18.45 -2.74 -34.60
N ILE A 172 18.82 -4.02 -34.51
CA ILE A 172 18.38 -4.91 -33.43
C ILE A 172 18.85 -4.37 -32.09
N LEU A 173 20.13 -4.01 -31.96
CA LEU A 173 20.69 -3.44 -30.72
C LEU A 173 19.98 -2.14 -30.32
N LEU A 174 19.68 -1.25 -31.26
CA LEU A 174 18.94 -0.02 -30.99
C LEU A 174 17.52 -0.31 -30.48
N LEU A 175 16.84 -1.28 -31.08
CA LEU A 175 15.48 -1.66 -30.68
C LEU A 175 15.50 -2.34 -29.31
N GLU A 176 16.40 -3.29 -29.07
CA GLU A 176 16.56 -4.00 -27.79
C GLU A 176 16.91 -3.04 -26.64
N THR A 177 17.87 -2.14 -26.84
CA THR A 177 18.24 -1.14 -25.82
C THR A 177 17.05 -0.23 -25.47
N THR A 178 16.25 0.16 -26.46
CA THR A 178 15.03 0.95 -26.25
C THR A 178 13.97 0.18 -25.47
N LEU A 179 13.74 -1.10 -25.82
CA LEU A 179 12.83 -1.98 -25.10
C LEU A 179 13.26 -2.15 -23.64
N LEU A 180 14.53 -2.48 -23.43
CA LEU A 180 15.09 -2.72 -22.11
C LEU A 180 15.05 -1.46 -21.25
N TYR A 181 15.46 -0.31 -21.79
CA TYR A 181 15.37 0.97 -21.10
C TYR A 181 13.92 1.28 -20.69
N SER A 182 12.95 1.09 -21.58
CA SER A 182 11.54 1.33 -21.27
C SER A 182 11.01 0.40 -20.18
N LEU A 183 11.43 -0.86 -20.14
CA LEU A 183 11.02 -1.82 -19.12
C LEU A 183 11.68 -1.52 -17.77
N LEU A 184 12.98 -1.20 -17.75
CA LEU A 184 13.71 -0.82 -16.55
C LEU A 184 13.16 0.46 -15.92
N TYR A 185 12.90 1.48 -16.74
CA TYR A 185 12.32 2.73 -16.29
C TYR A 185 10.94 2.52 -15.64
N GLU A 186 10.09 1.69 -16.26
CA GLU A 186 8.78 1.35 -15.69
C GLU A 186 8.91 0.58 -14.37
N ASN A 187 9.82 -0.40 -14.30
CA ASN A 187 10.04 -1.17 -13.08
C ASN A 187 10.49 -0.26 -11.92
N LEU A 188 11.36 0.71 -12.21
CA LEU A 188 11.79 1.70 -11.23
C LEU A 188 10.63 2.56 -10.73
N GLN A 189 9.77 3.05 -11.64
CA GLN A 189 8.58 3.83 -11.27
C GLN A 189 7.62 3.02 -10.40
N PHE A 190 7.32 1.78 -10.77
CA PHE A 190 6.47 0.91 -9.95
C PHE A 190 7.07 0.63 -8.58
N SER A 191 8.38 0.41 -8.51
CA SER A 191 9.08 0.20 -7.24
C SER A 191 8.95 1.41 -6.32
N THR A 192 9.09 2.62 -6.86
CA THR A 192 8.92 3.86 -6.07
C THR A 192 7.50 4.06 -5.57
N GLU A 193 6.49 3.85 -6.42
CA GLU A 193 5.08 3.97 -6.02
C GLU A 193 4.70 2.92 -4.97
N LEU A 194 5.25 1.71 -5.09
CA LEU A 194 5.00 0.64 -4.13
C LEU A 194 5.58 0.98 -2.74
N VAL A 195 6.77 1.59 -2.69
CA VAL A 195 7.37 2.04 -1.43
C VAL A 195 6.53 3.14 -0.78
N GLU A 196 6.09 4.13 -1.56
CA GLU A 196 5.22 5.20 -1.05
C GLU A 196 3.89 4.66 -0.50
N GLN A 197 3.24 3.75 -1.23
CA GLN A 197 2.01 3.11 -0.76
C GLN A 197 2.22 2.31 0.53
N ASN A 198 3.32 1.57 0.65
CA ASN A 198 3.63 0.83 1.87
C ASN A 198 3.85 1.76 3.06
N PHE A 199 4.54 2.88 2.86
CA PHE A 199 4.74 3.88 3.90
C PHE A 199 3.40 4.45 4.41
N LEU A 200 2.51 4.84 3.50
CA LEU A 200 1.17 5.34 3.86
C LEU A 200 0.35 4.30 4.61
N LEU A 201 0.35 3.05 4.15
CA LEU A 201 -0.35 1.94 4.82
C LEU A 201 0.18 1.72 6.25
N GLN A 202 1.49 1.79 6.46
CA GLN A 202 2.08 1.65 7.79
C GLN A 202 1.71 2.81 8.72
N ALA A 203 1.67 4.04 8.21
CA ALA A 203 1.26 5.22 8.97
C ALA A 203 -0.21 5.11 9.40
N ASP A 204 -1.09 4.72 8.49
CA ASP A 204 -2.50 4.48 8.78
C ASP A 204 -2.68 3.35 9.80
N GLN A 205 -1.94 2.25 9.66
CA GLN A 205 -2.01 1.14 10.60
C GLN A 205 -1.63 1.58 12.03
N LYS A 206 -0.56 2.37 12.18
CA LYS A 206 -0.17 2.94 13.49
C LYS A 206 -1.27 3.82 14.08
N LYS A 207 -1.88 4.68 13.25
CA LYS A 207 -2.99 5.54 13.66
C LYS A 207 -4.20 4.72 14.10
N PHE A 208 -4.58 3.69 13.35
CA PHE A 208 -5.68 2.80 13.74
C PHE A 208 -5.38 2.03 15.03
N HIS A 209 -4.16 1.54 15.20
CA HIS A 209 -3.74 0.90 16.45
C HIS A 209 -3.82 1.85 17.65
N TYR A 210 -3.44 3.12 17.46
CA TYR A 210 -3.54 4.13 18.50
C TYR A 210 -5.00 4.38 18.88
N LEU A 211 -5.87 4.66 17.90
CA LEU A 211 -7.31 4.91 18.10
C LEU A 211 -8.05 3.70 18.68
N ALA A 212 -7.63 2.48 18.35
CA ALA A 212 -8.21 1.26 18.92
C ALA A 212 -7.84 1.07 20.40
N ARG A 213 -6.80 1.74 20.90
CA ARG A 213 -6.25 1.55 22.26
C ARG A 213 -6.42 2.78 23.17
N HIS A 214 -6.89 3.91 22.65
CA HIS A 214 -7.08 5.14 23.41
C HIS A 214 -8.53 5.63 23.30
N ASP A 215 -8.98 6.32 24.34
CA ASP A 215 -10.26 7.01 24.38
C ASP A 215 -10.16 8.33 23.60
N ASN A 216 -11.09 8.56 22.67
CA ASN A 216 -11.03 9.71 21.75
C ASN A 216 -11.23 11.06 22.44
N LEU A 217 -11.90 11.10 23.60
CA LEU A 217 -12.13 12.35 24.32
C LEU A 217 -10.93 12.68 25.22
N THR A 218 -10.55 11.76 26.11
CA THR A 218 -9.55 12.03 27.16
C THR A 218 -8.12 11.72 26.74
N ASN A 219 -7.94 11.04 25.60
CA ASN A 219 -6.67 10.52 25.11
C ASN A 219 -5.98 9.52 26.07
N LEU A 220 -6.68 9.05 27.10
CA LEU A 220 -6.20 8.00 27.98
C LEU A 220 -6.29 6.64 27.28
N PRO A 221 -5.47 5.65 27.68
CA PRO A 221 -5.72 4.25 27.37
C PRO A 221 -7.19 3.87 27.59
N ASN A 222 -7.76 3.12 26.66
CA ASN A 222 -9.14 2.63 26.78
C ASN A 222 -9.17 1.25 27.45
N ARG A 223 -10.37 0.72 27.65
CA ARG A 223 -10.60 -0.63 28.19
C ARG A 223 -9.79 -1.73 27.49
N THR A 224 -9.68 -1.69 26.17
CA THR A 224 -8.92 -2.71 25.39
C THR A 224 -7.43 -2.65 25.72
N TYR A 225 -6.84 -1.46 25.79
CA TYR A 225 -5.44 -1.34 26.22
C TYR A 225 -5.30 -1.78 27.67
N PHE A 226 -6.11 -1.25 28.58
CA PHE A 226 -6.03 -1.58 30.00
C PHE A 226 -6.03 -3.09 30.27
N ASN A 227 -6.94 -3.86 29.65
CA ASN A 227 -6.98 -5.32 29.84
C ASN A 227 -5.65 -5.98 29.43
N ALA A 228 -5.14 -5.65 28.24
CA ALA A 228 -3.87 -6.18 27.76
C ALA A 228 -2.67 -5.71 28.61
N TYR A 229 -2.72 -4.49 29.15
CA TYR A 229 -1.70 -3.97 30.05
C TYR A 229 -1.69 -4.75 31.38
N LEU A 230 -2.86 -4.95 32.00
CA LEU A 230 -2.98 -5.60 33.30
C LEU A 230 -2.55 -7.07 33.25
N GLU A 231 -2.95 -7.81 32.20
CA GLU A 231 -2.52 -9.21 31.99
C GLU A 231 -0.98 -9.33 31.90
N ASN A 232 -0.36 -8.49 31.08
CA ASN A 232 1.10 -8.47 30.95
C ASN A 232 1.78 -8.04 32.25
N LEU A 233 1.22 -7.05 32.95
CA LEU A 233 1.77 -6.56 34.21
C LEU A 233 1.79 -7.67 35.27
N LEU A 234 0.66 -8.31 35.54
CA LEU A 234 0.59 -9.37 36.56
C LEU A 234 1.45 -10.59 36.22
N GLY A 235 1.66 -10.90 34.94
CA GLY A 235 2.57 -11.96 34.50
C GLY A 235 4.06 -11.62 34.68
N SER A 236 4.40 -10.32 34.73
CA SER A 236 5.79 -9.83 34.80
C SER A 236 6.25 -9.47 36.22
N VAL A 237 5.33 -9.12 37.12
CA VAL A 237 5.65 -8.65 38.47
C VAL A 237 6.12 -9.79 39.37
N ASN A 238 7.24 -9.60 40.07
CA ASN A 238 7.67 -10.49 41.14
C ASN A 238 6.78 -10.30 42.38
N SER A 239 5.77 -11.16 42.51
CA SER A 239 4.81 -11.15 43.60
C SER A 239 5.41 -11.47 44.97
N GLN A 240 6.70 -11.80 45.10
CA GLN A 240 7.36 -11.94 46.40
C GLN A 240 7.75 -10.59 46.99
N THR A 241 8.20 -9.64 46.16
CA THR A 241 8.74 -8.35 46.60
C THR A 241 7.82 -7.17 46.31
N HIS A 242 6.99 -7.29 45.26
CA HIS A 242 6.11 -6.22 44.80
C HIS A 242 4.63 -6.61 44.89
N SER A 243 3.79 -5.59 44.98
CA SER A 243 2.34 -5.66 44.86
C SER A 243 1.86 -4.75 43.73
N VAL A 244 0.71 -5.09 43.16
CA VAL A 244 0.01 -4.26 42.18
C VAL A 244 -1.31 -3.84 42.78
N THR A 245 -1.56 -2.54 42.88
CA THR A 245 -2.87 -2.03 43.36
C THR A 245 -3.64 -1.41 42.20
N LEU A 246 -4.89 -1.85 42.04
CA LEU A 246 -5.84 -1.31 41.09
C LEU A 246 -6.86 -0.43 41.81
N PHE A 247 -7.03 0.79 41.33
CA PHE A 247 -8.07 1.72 41.74
C PHE A 247 -9.16 1.77 40.68
N PHE A 248 -10.39 1.46 41.07
CA PHE A 248 -11.58 1.63 40.25
C PHE A 248 -12.31 2.89 40.70
N MET A 249 -12.60 3.79 39.76
CA MET A 249 -13.10 5.13 40.04
C MET A 249 -14.28 5.49 39.15
N ASP A 250 -15.27 6.18 39.71
CA ASP A 250 -16.47 6.62 39.02
C ASP A 250 -16.91 8.00 39.54
N LEU A 251 -17.35 8.88 38.63
CA LEU A 251 -17.80 10.23 38.98
C LEU A 251 -19.23 10.22 39.54
N ASP A 252 -19.36 10.68 40.78
CA ASP A 252 -20.65 10.74 41.44
C ASP A 252 -21.59 11.72 40.73
N ARG A 253 -22.81 11.23 40.41
CA ARG A 253 -23.89 12.01 39.77
C ARG A 253 -23.52 12.64 38.42
N PHE A 254 -22.57 12.07 37.67
CA PHE A 254 -22.16 12.60 36.36
C PHE A 254 -23.33 12.80 35.38
N LYS A 255 -24.32 11.91 35.39
CA LYS A 255 -25.54 12.05 34.59
C LYS A 255 -26.30 13.36 34.89
N ALA A 256 -26.38 13.78 36.15
CA ALA A 256 -27.05 15.04 36.51
C ALA A 256 -26.33 16.27 35.94
N ILE A 257 -25.00 16.20 35.79
CA ILE A 257 -24.22 17.25 35.13
C ILE A 257 -24.60 17.33 33.64
N ASN A 258 -24.65 16.18 32.95
CA ASN A 258 -25.10 16.14 31.56
C ASN A 258 -26.53 16.65 31.38
N ASP A 259 -27.44 16.25 32.26
CA ASP A 259 -28.85 16.63 32.18
C ASP A 259 -29.06 18.13 32.48
N THR A 260 -28.23 18.73 33.34
CA THR A 260 -28.36 20.15 33.75
C THR A 260 -27.58 21.12 32.84
N TYR A 261 -26.37 20.74 32.41
CA TYR A 261 -25.44 21.62 31.72
C TYR A 261 -25.13 21.18 30.28
N GLY A 262 -25.72 20.07 29.83
CA GLY A 262 -25.53 19.51 28.50
C GLY A 262 -24.28 18.64 28.37
N HIS A 263 -24.25 17.81 27.33
CA HIS A 263 -23.16 16.86 27.08
C HIS A 263 -21.79 17.52 26.86
N HIS A 264 -21.74 18.72 26.29
CA HIS A 264 -20.49 19.47 26.13
C HIS A 264 -19.83 19.77 27.48
N ALA A 265 -20.62 20.19 28.48
CA ALA A 265 -20.11 20.42 29.83
C ALA A 265 -19.63 19.12 30.48
N GLY A 266 -20.35 18.02 30.26
CA GLY A 266 -19.92 16.69 30.70
C GLY A 266 -18.58 16.26 30.09
N ASP A 267 -18.39 16.47 28.79
CA ASP A 267 -17.12 16.18 28.11
C ASP A 267 -15.95 17.00 28.69
N GLN A 268 -16.19 18.27 29.02
CA GLN A 268 -15.19 19.11 29.68
C GLN A 268 -14.88 18.63 31.11
N VAL A 269 -15.89 18.17 31.86
CA VAL A 269 -15.66 17.55 33.18
C VAL A 269 -14.80 16.29 33.05
N LEU A 270 -15.05 15.44 32.05
CA LEU A 270 -14.25 14.24 31.80
C LEU A 270 -12.80 14.56 31.41
N LEU A 271 -12.59 15.60 30.60
CA LEU A 271 -11.26 16.12 30.25
C LEU A 271 -10.52 16.67 31.48
N GLU A 272 -11.18 17.41 32.36
CA GLU A 272 -10.56 17.90 33.59
C GLU A 272 -10.32 16.77 34.61
N CYS A 273 -11.21 15.78 34.67
CA CYS A 273 -11.05 14.57 35.47
C CYS A 273 -9.76 13.81 35.05
N SER A 274 -9.55 13.59 33.76
CA SER A 274 -8.36 12.90 33.26
C SER A 274 -7.08 13.65 33.63
N LYS A 275 -7.06 14.99 33.50
CA LYS A 275 -5.92 15.83 33.91
C LYS A 275 -5.64 15.76 35.41
N ARG A 276 -6.68 15.83 36.25
CA ARG A 276 -6.54 15.73 37.73
C ARG A 276 -5.96 14.38 38.13
N LEU A 277 -6.47 13.29 37.57
CA LEU A 277 -5.96 11.96 37.85
C LEU A 277 -4.51 11.81 37.38
N GLN A 278 -4.16 12.31 36.18
CA GLN A 278 -2.76 12.30 35.71
C GLN A 278 -1.81 13.06 36.63
N ARG A 279 -2.21 14.22 37.17
CA ARG A 279 -1.41 14.97 38.16
C ARG A 279 -1.23 14.22 39.48
N CYS A 280 -2.19 13.39 39.83
CA CYS A 280 -2.11 12.53 41.01
C CYS A 280 -1.24 11.29 40.79
N LEU A 281 -0.77 11.00 39.58
CA LEU A 281 -0.04 9.77 39.27
C LEU A 281 1.41 10.08 38.88
N ARG A 282 2.31 9.12 39.12
CA ARG A 282 3.70 9.19 38.65
C ARG A 282 3.78 8.76 37.18
N ASN A 283 4.87 9.10 36.51
CA ASN A 283 5.08 8.75 35.09
C ASN A 283 5.00 7.24 34.79
N ASN A 284 5.30 6.38 35.76
CA ASN A 284 5.27 4.92 35.60
C ASN A 284 3.94 4.29 36.07
N ASP A 285 3.04 5.09 36.65
CA ASP A 285 1.72 4.62 37.02
C ASP A 285 0.82 4.60 35.77
N PHE A 286 -0.13 3.67 35.73
CA PHE A 286 -1.02 3.52 34.59
C PHE A 286 -2.40 4.09 34.90
N ILE A 287 -3.01 4.73 33.92
CA ILE A 287 -4.39 5.22 34.00
C ILE A 287 -5.13 4.93 32.70
N ALA A 288 -6.39 4.55 32.80
CA ALA A 288 -7.29 4.32 31.67
C ALA A 288 -8.68 4.87 31.94
N ARG A 289 -9.40 5.19 30.86
CA ARG A 289 -10.84 5.42 30.89
C ARG A 289 -11.55 4.18 30.36
N MET A 290 -12.47 3.64 31.16
CA MET A 290 -13.16 2.38 30.83
C MET A 290 -14.39 2.60 29.93
N GLY A 291 -14.96 3.80 29.99
CA GLY A 291 -16.13 4.24 29.26
C GLY A 291 -17.00 5.11 30.17
N GLY A 292 -17.82 6.00 29.59
CA GLY A 292 -18.67 6.89 30.40
C GLY A 292 -17.84 7.73 31.37
N ASP A 293 -18.16 7.63 32.65
CA ASP A 293 -17.56 8.29 33.81
C ASP A 293 -16.57 7.41 34.60
N GLU A 294 -16.23 6.22 34.09
CA GLU A 294 -15.38 5.26 34.78
C GLU A 294 -13.90 5.37 34.40
N PHE A 295 -13.04 5.40 35.41
CA PHE A 295 -11.59 5.45 35.29
C PHE A 295 -10.94 4.36 36.12
N ILE A 296 -9.80 3.84 35.65
CA ILE A 296 -8.96 2.91 36.39
C ILE A 296 -7.54 3.45 36.47
N ALA A 297 -6.93 3.35 37.65
CA ALA A 297 -5.50 3.56 37.82
C ALA A 297 -4.84 2.28 38.36
N VAL A 298 -3.62 1.99 37.93
CA VAL A 298 -2.83 0.83 38.38
C VAL A 298 -1.44 1.30 38.78
N ILE A 299 -1.01 0.90 39.97
CA ILE A 299 0.32 1.20 40.50
C ILE A 299 1.06 -0.07 40.89
N VAL A 300 2.38 -0.04 40.79
CA VAL A 300 3.28 -1.08 41.29
C VAL A 300 4.07 -0.50 42.45
N HIS A 301 4.13 -1.22 43.57
CA HIS A 301 4.82 -0.77 44.79
C HIS A 301 5.40 -1.96 45.56
N ASN A 302 6.27 -1.69 46.55
CA ASN A 302 6.73 -2.76 47.44
C ASN A 302 5.60 -3.19 48.37
N LYS A 303 5.60 -4.46 48.79
CA LYS A 303 4.51 -5.03 49.62
C LYS A 303 4.16 -4.25 50.89
N ASN A 304 5.15 -3.63 51.53
CA ASN A 304 4.98 -2.97 52.82
C ASN A 304 4.84 -1.44 52.68
N ASP A 305 4.73 -0.93 51.45
CA ASP A 305 4.59 0.50 51.22
C ASP A 305 3.14 0.94 51.36
N ASN A 306 2.89 2.00 52.14
CA ASN A 306 1.57 2.65 52.26
C ASN A 306 1.23 3.54 51.04
N VAL A 307 1.91 3.35 49.90
CA VAL A 307 1.71 4.14 48.68
C VAL A 307 0.26 4.11 48.19
N PRO A 308 -0.46 2.97 48.19
CA PRO A 308 -1.86 2.94 47.80
C PRO A 308 -2.77 3.88 48.61
N ASP A 309 -2.63 3.87 49.94
CA ASP A 309 -3.44 4.70 50.83
C ASP A 309 -3.15 6.19 50.65
N VAL A 310 -1.88 6.53 50.48
CA VAL A 310 -1.45 7.91 50.21
C VAL A 310 -2.01 8.40 48.88
N LEU A 311 -1.95 7.56 47.83
CA LEU A 311 -2.50 7.89 46.53
C LEU A 311 -4.02 8.05 46.56
N ALA A 312 -4.75 7.13 47.21
CA ALA A 312 -6.20 7.21 47.35
C ALA A 312 -6.63 8.53 48.02
N LYS A 313 -5.96 8.91 49.13
CA LYS A 313 -6.21 10.18 49.81
C LYS A 313 -5.92 11.38 48.92
N ARG A 314 -4.81 11.37 48.18
CA ARG A 314 -4.44 12.43 47.24
C ARG A 314 -5.49 12.60 46.14
N ILE A 315 -5.92 11.50 45.53
CA ILE A 315 -6.97 11.52 44.50
C ILE A 315 -8.24 12.13 45.08
N LEU A 316 -8.74 11.63 46.22
CA LEU A 316 -9.96 12.15 46.83
C LEU A 316 -9.87 13.65 47.19
N GLN A 317 -8.70 14.12 47.65
CA GLN A 317 -8.46 15.53 47.93
C GLN A 317 -8.53 16.41 46.67
N GLU A 318 -7.96 15.94 45.55
CA GLU A 318 -7.99 16.67 44.27
C GLU A 318 -9.43 16.79 43.73
N PHE A 319 -10.28 15.80 43.99
CA PHE A 319 -11.69 15.79 43.58
C PHE A 319 -12.62 16.56 44.54
N ASN A 320 -12.13 17.01 45.70
CA ASN A 320 -12.87 17.96 46.55
C ASN A 320 -12.81 19.39 46.01
N GLN A 321 -11.89 19.69 45.08
CA GLN A 321 -11.82 21.01 44.44
C GLN A 321 -12.92 21.14 43.38
N PRO A 322 -13.57 22.31 43.25
CA PRO A 322 -14.59 22.53 42.23
C PRO A 322 -14.01 22.41 40.80
N PHE A 323 -14.83 21.95 39.86
CA PHE A 323 -14.53 21.98 38.42
C PHE A 323 -14.94 23.34 37.85
N HIS A 324 -14.00 24.03 37.21
CA HIS A 324 -14.25 25.29 36.54
C HIS A 324 -14.49 25.04 35.06
N ILE A 325 -15.76 24.93 34.67
CA ILE A 325 -16.17 24.64 33.29
C ILE A 325 -16.86 25.88 32.74
N GLU A 326 -16.23 26.53 31.76
CA GLU A 326 -16.67 27.81 31.19
C GLU A 326 -16.88 28.88 32.29
N LYS A 327 -18.13 29.31 32.53
CA LYS A 327 -18.50 30.28 33.56
C LYS A 327 -19.03 29.63 34.84
N ASN A 328 -19.13 28.30 34.88
CA ASN A 328 -19.77 27.56 35.96
C ASN A 328 -18.71 26.97 36.90
N ARG A 329 -19.06 26.95 38.19
CA ARG A 329 -18.31 26.24 39.23
C ARG A 329 -19.12 25.01 39.61
N LEU A 330 -18.68 23.84 39.15
CA LEU A 330 -19.36 22.56 39.36
C LEU A 330 -18.68 21.79 40.50
N THR A 331 -19.45 21.08 41.30
CA THR A 331 -18.95 20.15 42.32
C THR A 331 -19.30 18.73 41.88
N CYS A 332 -18.28 17.91 41.71
CA CYS A 332 -18.42 16.50 41.33
C CYS A 332 -17.44 15.69 42.17
N HIS A 333 -17.97 14.73 42.94
CA HIS A 333 -17.16 13.85 43.78
C HIS A 333 -16.78 12.58 43.02
N LEU A 334 -15.83 11.84 43.58
CA LEU A 334 -15.33 10.60 43.01
C LEU A 334 -15.53 9.47 44.01
N SER A 335 -16.22 8.42 43.58
CA SER A 335 -16.25 7.15 44.30
C SER A 335 -15.05 6.31 43.88
N LEU A 336 -14.25 5.88 44.85
CA LEU A 336 -13.00 5.15 44.63
C LEU A 336 -12.98 3.85 45.44
N GLY A 337 -12.73 2.74 44.74
CA GLY A 337 -12.46 1.42 45.31
C GLY A 337 -11.07 0.96 44.93
N ALA A 338 -10.45 0.15 45.79
CA ALA A 338 -9.12 -0.41 45.54
C ALA A 338 -9.09 -1.90 45.84
N ALA A 339 -8.23 -2.63 45.13
CA ALA A 339 -7.84 -3.99 45.46
C ALA A 339 -6.38 -4.22 45.04
N SER A 340 -5.68 -5.10 45.76
CA SER A 340 -4.26 -5.35 45.56
C SER A 340 -3.96 -6.81 45.21
N TYR A 341 -3.08 -7.04 44.24
CA TYR A 341 -2.46 -8.34 43.95
C TYR A 341 -1.10 -8.43 44.66
N PRO A 342 -0.75 -9.55 45.32
CA PRO A 342 -1.54 -10.78 45.45
C PRO A 342 -2.46 -10.85 46.69
N SER A 343 -2.52 -9.80 47.53
CA SER A 343 -3.16 -9.87 48.86
C SER A 343 -4.68 -10.05 48.81
N ASP A 344 -5.35 -9.29 47.95
CA ASP A 344 -6.79 -9.35 47.77
C ASP A 344 -7.18 -10.26 46.61
N ALA A 345 -6.35 -10.42 45.59
CA ALA A 345 -6.70 -11.20 44.41
C ALA A 345 -5.49 -11.92 43.82
N THR A 346 -5.73 -13.05 43.16
CA THR A 346 -4.67 -13.85 42.50
C THR A 346 -4.76 -13.88 40.98
N SER A 347 -5.80 -13.25 40.40
CA SER A 347 -5.99 -13.14 38.94
C SER A 347 -6.43 -11.73 38.53
N THR A 348 -6.28 -11.40 37.25
CA THR A 348 -6.73 -10.12 36.67
C THR A 348 -8.23 -9.89 36.87
N GLU A 349 -9.05 -10.92 36.63
CA GLU A 349 -10.50 -10.87 36.78
C GLU A 349 -10.92 -10.66 38.24
N GLU A 350 -10.30 -11.39 39.17
CA GLU A 350 -10.60 -11.25 40.60
C GLU A 350 -10.22 -9.86 41.12
N LEU A 351 -9.06 -9.33 40.69
CA LEU A 351 -8.57 -8.00 41.07
C LEU A 351 -9.54 -6.92 40.63
N LEU A 352 -9.96 -6.95 39.36
CA LEU A 352 -10.92 -6.01 38.80
C LEU A 352 -12.25 -6.06 39.56
N LYS A 353 -12.78 -7.27 39.78
CA LYS A 353 -14.06 -7.50 40.45
C LYS A 353 -14.06 -7.03 41.90
N LYS A 354 -12.95 -7.20 42.63
CA LYS A 354 -12.83 -6.73 44.01
C LYS A 354 -12.73 -5.21 44.09
N ALA A 355 -11.97 -4.58 43.20
CA ALA A 355 -11.87 -3.12 43.15
C ALA A 355 -13.21 -2.46 42.77
N ASP A 356 -13.92 -3.01 41.77
CA ASP A 356 -15.26 -2.56 41.36
C ASP A 356 -16.27 -2.67 42.51
N LYS A 357 -16.32 -3.83 43.20
CA LYS A 357 -17.17 -3.99 44.39
C LYS A 357 -16.86 -2.97 45.49
N ALA A 358 -15.58 -2.70 45.75
CA ALA A 358 -15.17 -1.72 46.74
C ALA A 358 -15.60 -0.30 46.34
N MET A 359 -15.51 0.05 45.05
CA MET A 359 -15.96 1.34 44.51
C MET A 359 -17.47 1.48 44.67
N TYR A 360 -18.23 0.46 44.28
CA TYR A 360 -19.69 0.46 44.38
C TYR A 360 -20.18 0.62 45.82
N ALA A 361 -19.51 -0.03 46.79
CA ALA A 361 -19.81 0.15 48.21
C ALA A 361 -19.59 1.60 48.67
N MET A 362 -18.53 2.26 48.20
CA MET A 362 -18.29 3.68 48.47
C MET A 362 -19.35 4.57 47.80
N LYS A 363 -19.74 4.27 46.56
CA LYS A 363 -20.77 5.00 45.82
C LYS A 363 -22.12 5.00 46.52
N ILE A 364 -22.54 3.86 47.08
CA ILE A 364 -23.75 3.77 47.90
C ILE A 364 -23.61 4.61 49.17
N LYS A 365 -22.46 4.54 49.84
CA LYS A 365 -22.22 5.27 51.08
C LYS A 365 -22.24 6.78 50.88
N ASN A 366 -21.66 7.29 49.78
CA ASN A 366 -21.70 8.70 49.42
C ASN A 366 -23.14 9.15 49.13
N ARG A 367 -23.89 8.36 48.35
CA ARG A 367 -25.30 8.65 48.04
C ARG A 367 -26.18 8.75 49.29
N ASN A 368 -25.94 7.91 50.30
CA ASN A 368 -26.70 7.92 51.56
C ASN A 368 -26.29 9.05 52.52
N ARG A 369 -25.15 9.71 52.32
CA ARG A 369 -24.70 10.85 53.14
C ARG A 369 -25.21 12.19 52.63
N GLU A 370 -25.57 12.26 51.35
CA GLU A 370 -26.04 13.47 50.68
C GLU A 370 -27.57 13.53 50.54
N ASN A 371 -28.26 12.44 50.88
CA ASN A 371 -29.71 12.40 51.12
C ASN A 371 -29.97 12.56 52.61
#